data_AF-A0A0G0YPA5-F1
#
_entry.id   AF-A0A0G0YPA5-F1
#
_cell.length_a   1.000
_cell.length_b   1.000
_cell.length_c   1.000
_cell.angle_alpha   90.00
_cell.angle_beta   90.00
_cell.angle_gamma   90.00
#
_symmetry.space_group_name_H-M   'P 1'
#
loop_
_entity.id
_entity.type
_entity.pdbx_description
1 polymer ?
#
loop_
_entity_poly.entity_id
_entity_poly.type
_entity_poly.pdbx_seq_one_letter_code
_entity_poly.pdbx_strand_id
1 'polypeptide(L)'
;MKNVDVVVSFDTTGSMYPCLTQVRRRVNEMIDRLFREIPSLRVGIIAHGDYCDRYSTYVTKTLELTSDRNRLYRFVSDVPATSGGDAPECYELVLHEARSFNWGPDAKTLIVIGDDVPHSPSYPDNKDRLDWKNEIELLLKMGVNVYGVQALNRSHATSFYREIAERTGGFHLTLDQFSNVVELVMAICYQQASSENLSQWEKEVERSGHMSRSLDEAFGILSGRRTPSSRFRKSRDLEAVPTGRFQIMRVDTDQSIRDFVEDNGLTFKKGRGFYQLTKTETIQEYKEIVLRDDHTSDLYSGEKARELLGLPRSGSIRTRPVVPHGYTAFVQSTSYNRKLIGGTEFLYEVDLSR
;
A
#
# COMPACT_ATOMS: atom_id res chain seq x y z
N MET A 1 27.17 -18.34 2.73
CA MET A 1 26.17 -17.47 2.07
C MET A 1 25.82 -16.36 3.05
N LYS A 2 25.64 -15.13 2.57
CA LYS A 2 25.26 -13.99 3.42
C LYS A 2 23.83 -14.22 3.93
N ASN A 3 23.63 -14.17 5.25
CA ASN A 3 22.30 -14.25 5.83
C ASN A 3 21.53 -12.96 5.50
N VAL A 4 20.26 -13.12 5.14
CA VAL A 4 19.37 -11.99 4.84
C VAL A 4 18.24 -12.02 5.85
N ASP A 5 18.23 -11.06 6.76
CA ASP A 5 17.17 -10.91 7.75
C ASP A 5 16.31 -9.70 7.39
N VAL A 6 15.02 -9.96 7.22
CA VAL A 6 14.02 -8.93 6.96
C VAL A 6 12.95 -9.02 8.03
N VAL A 7 12.77 -7.95 8.80
CA VAL A 7 11.60 -7.80 9.67
C VAL A 7 10.63 -6.86 8.99
N VAL A 8 9.37 -7.28 8.86
CA VAL A 8 8.31 -6.44 8.30
C VAL A 8 7.39 -5.99 9.41
N SER A 9 7.40 -4.69 9.70
CA SER A 9 6.35 -4.07 10.49
C SER A 9 5.20 -3.65 9.59
N PHE A 10 3.98 -4.02 9.95
CA PHE A 10 2.78 -3.70 9.20
C PHE A 10 1.71 -3.12 10.12
N ASP A 11 1.26 -1.92 9.77
CA ASP A 11 0.17 -1.21 10.43
C ASP A 11 -1.16 -1.93 10.20
N THR A 12 -1.81 -2.32 11.28
CA THR A 12 -3.07 -3.06 11.26
C THR A 12 -4.28 -2.20 11.58
N THR A 13 -4.15 -0.87 11.57
CA THR A 13 -5.25 0.07 11.86
C THR A 13 -6.20 0.28 10.68
N GLY A 14 -7.34 0.93 10.94
CA GLY A 14 -8.46 1.02 10.00
C GLY A 14 -8.12 1.58 8.60
N SER A 15 -7.18 2.53 8.48
CA SER A 15 -6.73 3.05 7.17
C SER A 15 -5.99 2.01 6.34
N MET A 16 -5.40 1.01 6.99
CA MET A 16 -4.50 0.01 6.42
C MET A 16 -5.15 -1.36 6.20
N TYR A 17 -6.41 -1.55 6.60
CA TYR A 17 -7.16 -2.80 6.38
C TYR A 17 -7.19 -3.30 4.92
N PRO A 18 -7.35 -2.45 3.89
CA PRO A 18 -7.34 -2.94 2.52
C PRO A 18 -5.96 -3.46 2.12
N CYS A 19 -4.90 -2.83 2.61
CA CYS A 19 -3.53 -3.29 2.44
C CYS A 19 -3.34 -4.67 3.07
N LEU A 20 -3.79 -4.85 4.32
CA LEU A 20 -3.76 -6.14 5.01
C LEU A 20 -4.51 -7.22 4.22
N THR A 21 -5.65 -6.86 3.62
CA THR A 21 -6.43 -7.75 2.77
C THR A 21 -5.64 -8.19 1.52
N GLN A 22 -4.93 -7.28 0.86
CA GLN A 22 -4.10 -7.62 -0.30
C GLN A 22 -2.93 -8.54 0.08
N VAL A 23 -2.27 -8.28 1.23
CA VAL A 23 -1.22 -9.15 1.75
C VAL A 23 -1.77 -10.56 1.99
N ARG A 24 -2.87 -10.71 2.72
CA ARG A 24 -3.47 -12.02 3.03
C ARG A 24 -3.85 -12.83 1.78
N ARG A 25 -4.33 -12.17 0.72
CA ARG A 25 -4.68 -12.84 -0.55
C ARG A 25 -3.50 -13.50 -1.25
N ARG A 26 -2.28 -12.98 -1.06
CA ARG A 26 -1.09 -13.39 -1.83
C ARG A 26 0.10 -13.85 -0.98
N VAL A 27 -0.04 -13.85 0.34
CA VAL A 27 1.06 -14.16 1.28
C VAL A 27 1.66 -15.56 1.05
N ASN A 28 0.84 -16.56 0.73
CA ASN A 28 1.31 -17.92 0.44
C ASN A 28 2.26 -17.95 -0.75
N GLU A 29 1.84 -17.38 -1.88
CA GLU A 29 2.65 -17.31 -3.09
C GLU A 29 3.94 -16.52 -2.84
N MET A 30 3.84 -15.39 -2.15
CA MET A 30 4.97 -14.54 -1.80
C MET A 30 6.01 -15.28 -0.95
N ILE A 31 5.59 -15.91 0.14
CA ILE A 31 6.48 -16.65 1.05
C ILE A 31 7.15 -17.82 0.32
N ASP A 32 6.37 -18.66 -0.36
CA ASP A 32 6.94 -19.83 -1.05
C ASP A 32 7.96 -19.44 -2.10
N ARG A 33 7.72 -18.34 -2.80
CA ARG A 33 8.62 -17.80 -3.80
C ARG A 33 9.89 -17.23 -3.18
N LEU A 34 9.78 -16.36 -2.18
CA LEU A 34 10.93 -15.73 -1.51
C LEU A 34 11.89 -16.79 -0.92
N PHE A 35 11.36 -17.80 -0.24
CA PHE A 35 12.19 -18.84 0.38
C PHE A 35 12.77 -19.84 -0.63
N ARG A 36 12.19 -19.95 -1.82
CA ARG A 36 12.78 -20.73 -2.93
C ARG A 36 13.91 -19.99 -3.60
N GLU A 37 13.77 -18.68 -3.79
CA GLU A 37 14.72 -17.85 -4.55
C GLU A 37 15.82 -17.23 -3.67
N ILE A 38 15.58 -17.09 -2.37
CA ILE A 38 16.53 -16.58 -1.38
C ILE A 38 16.68 -17.59 -0.23
N PRO A 39 17.45 -18.69 -0.40
CA PRO A 39 17.54 -19.74 0.62
C PRO A 39 18.09 -19.31 1.98
N SER A 40 18.83 -18.19 2.05
CA SER A 40 19.37 -17.63 3.29
C SER A 40 18.47 -16.60 3.97
N LEU A 41 17.25 -16.40 3.47
CA LEU A 41 16.28 -15.46 4.04
C LEU A 41 15.75 -15.96 5.38
N ARG A 42 15.61 -15.05 6.35
CA ARG A 42 14.73 -15.20 7.50
C ARG A 42 13.82 -14.00 7.57
N VAL A 43 12.55 -14.24 7.87
CA VAL A 43 11.54 -13.19 7.96
C VAL A 43 11.01 -13.12 9.38
N GLY A 44 10.97 -11.92 9.94
CA GLY A 44 10.25 -11.59 11.17
C GLY A 44 9.10 -10.65 10.85
N ILE A 45 8.08 -10.60 11.70
CA ILE A 45 6.91 -9.75 11.47
C ILE A 45 6.55 -9.04 12.77
N ILE A 46 6.23 -7.75 12.67
CA ILE A 46 5.59 -6.96 13.73
C ILE A 46 4.26 -6.46 13.16
N ALA A 47 3.14 -6.86 13.75
CA ALA A 47 1.86 -6.23 13.48
C ALA A 47 1.60 -5.22 14.59
N HIS A 48 1.21 -4.00 14.24
CA HIS A 48 1.01 -2.93 15.22
C HIS A 48 -0.32 -2.19 14.99
N GLY A 49 -1.01 -1.92 16.09
CA GLY A 49 -2.08 -0.93 16.16
C GLY A 49 -1.61 0.28 16.94
N ASP A 50 -2.40 0.71 17.92
CA ASP A 50 -1.99 1.73 18.88
C ASP A 50 -2.08 1.28 20.34
N TYR A 51 -1.60 2.09 21.27
CA TYR A 51 -1.70 1.85 22.70
C TYR A 51 -3.13 1.64 23.17
N CYS A 52 -4.11 2.34 22.57
CA CYS A 52 -5.51 2.21 22.92
C CYS A 52 -6.08 0.81 22.61
N ASP A 53 -5.51 0.11 21.62
CA ASP A 53 -5.94 -1.21 21.19
C ASP A 53 -5.59 -2.32 22.19
N ARG A 54 -4.78 -2.03 23.21
CA ARG A 54 -4.46 -2.95 24.32
C ARG A 54 -5.69 -3.59 24.95
N TYR A 55 -6.79 -2.85 25.01
CA TYR A 55 -8.02 -3.28 25.68
C TYR A 55 -9.05 -3.91 24.72
N SER A 56 -8.83 -3.82 23.41
CA SER A 56 -9.74 -4.35 22.39
C SER A 56 -9.16 -5.56 21.65
N THR A 57 -7.88 -5.50 21.29
CA THR A 57 -7.20 -6.47 20.42
C THR A 57 -5.75 -6.69 20.85
N TYR A 58 -4.82 -5.82 20.44
CA TYR A 58 -3.41 -5.81 20.84
C TYR A 58 -2.76 -4.47 20.47
N VAL A 59 -1.67 -4.11 21.16
CA VAL A 59 -0.80 -2.98 20.73
C VAL A 59 0.15 -3.45 19.64
N THR A 60 0.95 -4.48 19.96
CA THR A 60 1.85 -5.16 19.01
C THR A 60 1.66 -6.67 19.10
N LYS A 61 1.92 -7.36 17.98
CA LYS A 61 2.15 -8.81 17.91
C LYS A 61 3.40 -9.07 17.09
N THR A 62 4.26 -9.96 17.57
CA THR A 62 5.54 -10.25 16.90
C THR A 62 5.68 -11.73 16.55
N LEU A 63 6.31 -11.98 15.40
CA LEU A 63 6.85 -13.26 15.01
C LEU A 63 8.36 -13.09 14.81
N GLU A 64 9.15 -13.75 15.65
CA GLU A 64 10.61 -13.77 15.55
C GLU A 64 11.11 -14.23 14.17
N LEU A 65 12.33 -13.79 13.81
CA LEU A 65 12.97 -14.16 12.54
C LEU A 65 12.99 -15.68 12.38
N THR A 66 12.37 -16.16 11.30
CA THR A 66 12.25 -17.59 11.03
C THR A 66 12.35 -17.88 9.54
N SER A 67 12.72 -19.12 9.21
CA SER A 67 12.60 -19.69 7.86
C SER A 67 11.42 -20.67 7.73
N ASP A 68 10.61 -20.80 8.78
CA ASP A 68 9.40 -21.62 8.78
C ASP A 68 8.26 -20.88 8.07
N ARG A 69 8.02 -21.29 6.82
CA ARG A 69 6.96 -20.75 5.96
C ARG A 69 5.57 -20.90 6.57
N ASN A 70 5.30 -22.00 7.30
CA ASN A 70 3.99 -22.23 7.91
C ASN A 70 3.74 -21.27 9.07
N ARG A 71 4.78 -20.94 9.84
CA ARG A 71 4.67 -19.93 10.91
C ARG A 71 4.39 -18.54 10.34
N LEU A 72 5.07 -18.16 9.26
CA LEU A 72 4.84 -16.90 8.57
C LEU A 72 3.41 -16.82 8.00
N TYR A 73 2.98 -17.87 7.29
CA TYR A 73 1.63 -17.96 6.73
C TYR A 73 0.55 -17.82 7.81
N ARG A 74 0.65 -18.60 8.89
CA ARG A 74 -0.33 -18.55 10.00
C ARG A 74 -0.35 -17.19 10.65
N PHE A 75 0.81 -16.61 10.94
CA PHE A 75 0.87 -15.29 11.57
C PHE A 75 0.14 -14.22 10.74
N VAL A 76 0.43 -14.11 9.45
CA VAL A 76 -0.20 -13.13 8.56
C VAL A 76 -1.70 -13.40 8.36
N SER A 77 -2.09 -14.67 8.30
CA SER A 77 -3.49 -15.07 8.12
C SER A 77 -4.33 -14.79 9.36
N ASP A 78 -3.77 -15.01 10.55
CA ASP A 78 -4.51 -15.04 11.81
C ASP A 78 -4.40 -13.73 12.61
N VAL A 79 -3.44 -12.86 12.30
CA VAL A 79 -3.27 -11.59 13.01
C VAL A 79 -4.54 -10.73 12.85
N PRO A 80 -5.24 -10.32 13.92
CA PRO A 80 -6.47 -9.54 13.79
C PRO A 80 -6.19 -8.10 13.36
N ALA A 81 -7.22 -7.40 12.92
CA ALA A 81 -7.13 -5.97 12.62
C ALA A 81 -7.33 -5.14 13.92
N THR A 82 -6.79 -3.92 13.96
CA THR A 82 -6.81 -3.01 15.13
C THR A 82 -7.47 -1.68 14.79
N SER A 83 -7.83 -0.86 15.78
CA SER A 83 -8.60 0.36 15.54
C SER A 83 -7.78 1.64 15.40
N GLY A 84 -6.67 1.78 16.12
CA GLY A 84 -5.81 2.98 16.16
C GLY A 84 -6.30 4.06 17.14
N GLY A 85 -7.60 4.34 17.16
CA GLY A 85 -8.21 5.28 18.12
C GLY A 85 -7.96 6.76 17.79
N ASP A 86 -6.70 7.20 17.79
CA ASP A 86 -6.28 8.52 17.30
C ASP A 86 -5.50 8.44 15.97
N ALA A 87 -4.83 9.53 15.56
CA ALA A 87 -4.20 9.62 14.23
C ALA A 87 -2.75 9.10 14.20
N PRO A 88 -1.85 9.53 15.12
CA PRO A 88 -0.56 8.88 15.28
C PRO A 88 -0.74 7.43 15.76
N GLU A 89 0.21 6.56 15.43
CA GLU A 89 0.20 5.14 15.82
C GLU A 89 1.50 4.79 16.55
N CYS A 90 1.63 3.59 17.13
CA CYS A 90 2.76 3.23 17.99
C CYS A 90 4.08 2.89 17.25
N TYR A 91 4.46 3.64 16.22
CA TYR A 91 5.69 3.36 15.43
C TYR A 91 6.98 3.45 16.26
N GLU A 92 7.02 4.29 17.30
CA GLU A 92 8.16 4.34 18.22
C GLU A 92 8.32 3.04 19.02
N LEU A 93 7.21 2.38 19.37
CA LEU A 93 7.22 1.06 19.99
C LEU A 93 7.67 -0.02 19.00
N VAL A 94 7.24 0.05 17.75
CA VAL A 94 7.72 -0.84 16.67
C VAL A 94 9.24 -0.78 16.55
N LEU A 95 9.80 0.42 16.46
CA LEU A 95 11.25 0.62 16.35
C LEU A 95 11.99 0.07 17.58
N HIS A 96 11.42 0.29 18.77
CA HIS A 96 11.96 -0.25 20.02
C HIS A 96 11.95 -1.78 20.07
N GLU A 97 10.83 -2.41 19.71
CA GLU A 97 10.66 -3.87 19.71
C GLU A 97 11.55 -4.54 18.66
N ALA A 98 11.72 -3.91 17.49
CA ALA A 98 12.59 -4.42 16.44
C ALA A 98 14.04 -4.65 16.91
N ARG A 99 14.52 -3.92 17.92
CA ARG A 99 15.86 -4.12 18.51
C ARG A 99 16.00 -5.45 19.24
N SER A 100 14.90 -6.04 19.70
CA SER A 100 14.90 -7.28 20.49
C SER A 100 14.93 -8.54 19.64
N PHE A 101 14.75 -8.42 18.33
CA PHE A 101 14.82 -9.55 17.41
C PHE A 101 16.21 -10.19 17.37
N ASN A 102 16.26 -11.49 17.11
CA ASN A 102 17.50 -12.27 17.02
C ASN A 102 18.24 -12.11 15.67
N TRP A 103 18.54 -10.85 15.32
CA TRP A 103 19.25 -10.47 14.10
C TRP A 103 20.57 -11.24 13.94
N GLY A 104 20.81 -11.72 12.73
CA GLY A 104 22.03 -12.36 12.30
C GLY A 104 23.16 -11.34 12.09
N PRO A 105 24.35 -11.78 11.65
CA PRO A 105 25.52 -10.91 11.55
C PRO A 105 25.56 -10.05 10.28
N ASP A 106 24.78 -10.40 9.25
CA ASP A 106 24.95 -9.90 7.88
C ASP A 106 23.95 -8.80 7.50
N ALA A 107 23.06 -9.03 6.52
CA ALA A 107 22.09 -8.03 6.05
C ALA A 107 20.88 -7.99 6.98
N LYS A 108 20.62 -6.83 7.58
CA LYS A 108 19.51 -6.60 8.52
C LYS A 108 18.65 -5.46 8.01
N THR A 109 17.39 -5.73 7.71
CA THR A 109 16.46 -4.70 7.23
C THR A 109 15.16 -4.78 8.02
N LEU A 110 14.74 -3.64 8.57
CA LEU A 110 13.39 -3.43 9.08
C LEU A 110 12.59 -2.67 8.04
N ILE A 111 11.50 -3.23 7.56
CA ILE A 111 10.54 -2.54 6.68
C ILE A 111 9.40 -2.04 7.55
N VAL A 112 9.12 -0.73 7.56
CA VAL A 112 7.99 -0.14 8.28
C VAL A 112 6.94 0.28 7.27
N ILE A 113 5.80 -0.41 7.25
CA ILE A 113 4.67 -0.15 6.35
C ILE A 113 3.51 0.44 7.15
N GLY A 114 3.07 1.64 6.78
CA GLY A 114 1.98 2.35 7.44
C GLY A 114 1.66 3.66 6.75
N ASP A 115 0.70 4.43 7.28
CA ASP A 115 0.30 5.72 6.70
C ASP A 115 0.51 6.94 7.61
N ASP A 116 0.82 6.78 8.91
CA ASP A 116 0.90 7.92 9.85
C ASP A 116 2.26 8.07 10.57
N VAL A 117 2.32 8.91 11.61
CA VAL A 117 3.50 9.26 12.42
C VAL A 117 3.47 8.59 13.80
N PRO A 118 4.64 8.45 14.47
CA PRO A 118 4.71 7.97 15.86
C PRO A 118 4.10 8.96 16.86
N HIS A 119 3.75 8.43 18.03
CA HIS A 119 3.44 9.23 19.20
C HIS A 119 4.67 9.96 19.76
N SER A 120 4.45 11.08 20.44
CA SER A 120 5.54 11.80 21.12
C SER A 120 5.93 11.11 22.44
N PRO A 121 7.15 11.34 22.96
CA PRO A 121 7.56 10.82 24.28
C PRO A 121 6.69 11.30 25.45
N SER A 122 5.91 12.36 25.26
CA SER A 122 4.98 12.89 26.26
C SER A 122 3.55 12.38 26.09
N TYR A 123 3.27 11.56 25.06
CA TYR A 123 1.95 10.96 24.86
C TYR A 123 1.58 10.12 26.09
N PRO A 124 0.37 10.29 26.65
CA PRO A 124 0.03 9.69 27.94
C PRO A 124 0.24 8.19 28.02
N ASP A 125 -0.01 7.43 26.94
CA ASP A 125 0.08 5.97 26.95
C ASP A 125 1.41 5.40 26.48
N ASN A 126 2.31 6.24 25.95
CA ASN A 126 3.73 5.93 25.78
C ASN A 126 4.44 6.00 27.15
N LYS A 127 4.17 5.02 28.01
CA LYS A 127 4.65 5.00 29.41
C LYS A 127 6.18 4.96 29.52
N ASP A 128 6.84 4.35 28.55
CA ASP A 128 8.30 4.24 28.47
C ASP A 128 8.97 5.49 27.85
N ARG A 129 8.16 6.47 27.43
CA ARG A 129 8.62 7.74 26.81
C ARG A 129 9.56 7.49 25.65
N LEU A 130 9.23 6.50 24.83
CA LEU A 130 10.00 6.14 23.65
C LEU A 130 10.04 7.32 22.69
N ASP A 131 11.23 7.61 22.17
CA ASP A 131 11.45 8.59 21.12
C ASP A 131 11.97 7.85 19.89
N TRP A 132 11.17 7.84 18.83
CA TRP A 132 11.52 7.17 17.59
C TRP A 132 12.88 7.62 17.03
N LYS A 133 13.30 8.88 17.28
CA LYS A 133 14.62 9.38 16.88
C LYS A 133 15.76 8.71 17.65
N ASN A 134 15.56 8.44 18.93
CA ASN A 134 16.51 7.65 19.70
C ASN A 134 16.52 6.18 19.23
N GLU A 135 15.34 5.63 18.93
CA GLU A 135 15.22 4.23 18.50
C GLU A 135 15.90 3.95 17.16
N ILE A 136 15.81 4.86 16.18
CA ILE A 136 16.55 4.71 14.92
C ILE A 136 18.08 4.81 15.10
N GLU A 137 18.58 5.64 16.02
CA GLU A 137 20.02 5.72 16.30
C GLU A 137 20.52 4.43 16.95
N LEU A 138 19.68 3.76 17.75
CA LEU A 138 20.00 2.46 18.35
C LEU A 138 19.95 1.33 17.31
N LEU A 139 18.96 1.33 16.41
CA LEU A 139 18.91 0.38 15.29
C LEU A 139 20.11 0.55 14.34
N LEU A 140 20.52 1.78 14.04
CA LEU A 140 21.72 2.06 13.25
C LEU A 140 22.98 1.48 13.90
N LYS A 141 23.15 1.63 15.23
CA LYS A 141 24.27 1.03 15.97
C LYS A 141 24.27 -0.50 15.93
N MET A 142 23.09 -1.12 15.76
CA MET A 142 22.95 -2.57 15.57
C MET A 142 23.20 -3.02 14.12
N GLY A 143 23.40 -2.08 13.19
CA GLY A 143 23.54 -2.33 11.76
C GLY A 143 22.22 -2.68 11.08
N VAL A 144 21.08 -2.23 11.63
CA VAL A 144 19.75 -2.45 11.04
C VAL A 144 19.37 -1.23 10.21
N ASN A 145 19.20 -1.43 8.90
CA ASN A 145 18.68 -0.39 8.01
C ASN A 145 17.14 -0.40 8.08
N VAL A 146 16.52 0.77 8.16
CA VAL A 146 15.07 0.92 8.23
C VAL A 146 14.55 1.42 6.89
N TYR A 147 13.60 0.74 6.30
CA TYR A 147 12.96 1.11 5.04
C TYR A 147 11.57 1.64 5.39
N GLY A 148 11.31 2.90 5.07
CA GLY A 148 10.01 3.52 5.30
C GLY A 148 9.13 3.33 4.06
N VAL A 149 8.09 2.50 4.17
CA VAL A 149 7.10 2.29 3.11
C VAL A 149 5.84 3.05 3.48
N GLN A 150 5.73 4.27 2.96
CA GLN A 150 4.63 5.19 3.25
C GLN A 150 3.42 4.89 2.37
N ALA A 151 2.32 4.46 2.96
CA ALA A 151 1.03 4.32 2.30
C ALA A 151 0.26 5.65 2.24
N LEU A 152 -0.67 5.74 1.29
CA LEU A 152 -1.64 6.85 1.10
C LEU A 152 -1.04 8.25 0.87
N ASN A 153 0.28 8.38 0.86
CA ASN A 153 1.02 9.62 0.57
C ASN A 153 0.58 10.83 1.43
N ARG A 154 0.25 10.58 2.71
CA ARG A 154 -0.10 11.63 3.68
C ARG A 154 1.10 12.54 3.95
N SER A 155 1.01 13.80 3.52
CA SER A 155 2.16 14.72 3.52
C SER A 155 2.76 14.98 4.89
N HIS A 156 1.96 14.95 5.97
CA HIS A 156 2.44 15.14 7.33
C HIS A 156 3.36 13.99 7.79
N ALA A 157 3.13 12.77 7.30
CA ALA A 157 3.90 11.60 7.66
C ALA A 157 5.20 11.45 6.84
N THR A 158 5.32 12.12 5.70
CA THR A 158 6.46 11.98 4.79
C THR A 158 7.81 12.26 5.47
N SER A 159 7.87 13.24 6.37
CA SER A 159 9.11 13.54 7.10
C SER A 159 9.57 12.36 7.97
N PHE A 160 8.63 11.67 8.61
CA PHE A 160 8.93 10.54 9.48
C PHE A 160 9.51 9.37 8.66
N TYR A 161 8.78 8.91 7.64
CA TYR A 161 9.22 7.79 6.78
C TYR A 161 10.55 8.07 6.05
N ARG A 162 10.78 9.33 5.65
CA ARG A 162 12.04 9.75 5.07
C ARG A 162 13.19 9.74 6.08
N GLU A 163 12.97 10.29 7.27
CA GLU A 163 14.02 10.43 8.27
C GLU A 163 14.44 9.07 8.86
N ILE A 164 13.51 8.12 9.10
CA ILE A 164 13.88 6.76 9.51
C ILE A 164 14.73 6.04 8.46
N ALA A 165 14.45 6.29 7.18
CA ALA A 165 15.16 5.68 6.06
C ALA A 165 16.55 6.27 5.86
N GLU A 166 16.63 7.59 5.67
CA GLU A 166 17.89 8.26 5.34
C GLU A 166 18.92 8.14 6.46
N ARG A 167 18.51 8.22 7.73
CA ARG A 167 19.43 8.11 8.87
C ARG A 167 20.01 6.72 9.06
N THR A 168 19.29 5.68 8.62
CA THR A 168 19.71 4.28 8.80
C THR A 168 20.28 3.67 7.53
N GLY A 169 20.43 4.45 6.45
CA GLY A 169 20.90 3.95 5.15
C GLY A 169 19.90 3.03 4.44
N GLY A 170 18.61 3.16 4.76
CA GLY A 170 17.51 2.53 4.03
C GLY A 170 16.87 3.46 3.01
N PHE A 171 15.67 3.12 2.54
CA PHE A 171 14.95 3.88 1.53
C PHE A 171 13.54 4.27 1.97
N HIS A 172 13.13 5.47 1.57
CA HIS A 172 11.74 5.90 1.62
C HIS A 172 11.07 5.52 0.31
N LEU A 173 10.03 4.69 0.40
CA LEU A 173 9.27 4.17 -0.73
C LEU A 173 7.79 4.50 -0.52
N THR A 174 7.04 4.69 -1.60
CA THR A 174 5.60 4.96 -1.53
C THR A 174 4.78 3.73 -1.89
N LEU A 175 3.64 3.57 -1.21
CA LEU A 175 2.64 2.55 -1.50
C LEU A 175 1.31 3.23 -1.87
N ASP A 176 1.23 3.68 -3.12
CA ASP A 176 0.06 4.42 -3.63
C ASP A 176 -1.14 3.50 -3.93
N GLN A 177 -0.88 2.24 -4.31
CA GLN A 177 -1.89 1.21 -4.51
C GLN A 177 -1.58 0.04 -3.59
N PHE A 178 -2.50 -0.30 -2.70
CA PHE A 178 -2.34 -1.39 -1.76
C PHE A 178 -2.13 -2.75 -2.43
N SER A 179 -2.63 -2.94 -3.66
CA SER A 179 -2.36 -4.14 -4.45
C SER A 179 -0.88 -4.39 -4.74
N ASN A 180 -0.06 -3.33 -4.70
CA ASN A 180 1.37 -3.38 -5.03
C ASN A 180 2.26 -3.76 -3.84
N VAL A 181 1.68 -3.96 -2.64
CA VAL A 181 2.44 -4.23 -1.42
C VAL A 181 3.31 -5.49 -1.55
N VAL A 182 2.80 -6.51 -2.24
CA VAL A 182 3.52 -7.78 -2.46
C VAL A 182 4.73 -7.56 -3.35
N GLU A 183 4.55 -6.87 -4.49
CA GLU A 183 5.62 -6.53 -5.41
C GLU A 183 6.73 -5.72 -4.72
N LEU A 184 6.34 -4.77 -3.87
CA LEU A 184 7.25 -3.89 -3.16
C LEU A 184 8.05 -4.64 -2.08
N VAL A 185 7.39 -5.44 -1.23
CA VAL A 185 8.07 -6.25 -0.21
C VAL A 185 9.02 -7.26 -0.86
N MET A 186 8.58 -7.91 -1.95
CA MET A 186 9.45 -8.79 -2.72
C MET A 186 10.65 -8.07 -3.32
N ALA A 187 10.46 -6.87 -3.88
CA ALA A 187 11.55 -6.06 -4.41
C ALA A 187 12.60 -5.73 -3.34
N ILE A 188 12.18 -5.36 -2.14
CA ILE A 188 13.10 -5.10 -1.02
C ILE A 188 13.86 -6.37 -0.64
N CYS A 189 13.18 -7.51 -0.50
CA CYS A 189 13.83 -8.79 -0.18
C CYS A 189 14.85 -9.19 -1.25
N TYR A 190 14.51 -9.06 -2.53
CA TYR A 190 15.42 -9.36 -3.64
C TYR A 190 16.60 -8.39 -3.68
N GLN A 191 16.39 -7.10 -3.42
CA GLN A 191 17.46 -6.12 -3.35
C GLN A 191 18.47 -6.46 -2.25
N GLN A 192 18.01 -6.98 -1.11
CA GLN A 192 18.89 -7.44 -0.03
C GLN A 192 19.65 -8.72 -0.39
N ALA A 193 19.08 -9.58 -1.25
CA ALA A 193 19.73 -10.80 -1.73
C ALA A 193 20.78 -10.51 -2.81
N SER A 194 20.40 -9.86 -3.92
CA SER A 194 21.32 -9.42 -4.98
C SER A 194 20.66 -8.43 -5.96
N SER A 195 21.49 -7.61 -6.64
CA SER A 195 21.02 -6.73 -7.70
C SER A 195 20.42 -7.48 -8.90
N GLU A 196 20.88 -8.70 -9.17
CA GLU A 196 20.35 -9.54 -10.25
C GLU A 196 18.92 -10.02 -9.92
N ASN A 197 18.67 -10.46 -8.68
CA ASN A 197 17.33 -10.83 -8.24
C ASN A 197 16.35 -9.67 -8.39
N LEU A 198 16.75 -8.45 -7.97
CA LEU A 198 15.92 -7.26 -8.13
C LEU A 198 15.62 -6.96 -9.61
N SER A 199 16.64 -7.04 -10.48
CA SER A 199 16.47 -6.79 -11.92
C SER A 199 15.56 -7.81 -12.60
N GLN A 200 15.65 -9.09 -12.21
CA GLN A 200 14.77 -10.14 -12.71
C GLN A 200 13.33 -9.89 -12.25
N TRP A 201 13.14 -9.55 -10.98
CA TRP A 201 11.82 -9.24 -10.45
C TRP A 201 11.19 -8.03 -11.13
N GLU A 202 11.93 -6.96 -11.36
CA GLU A 202 11.44 -5.79 -12.10
C GLU A 202 10.89 -6.18 -13.49
N LYS A 203 11.64 -6.99 -14.25
CA LYS A 203 11.23 -7.46 -15.58
C LYS A 203 9.98 -8.33 -15.54
N GLU A 204 9.78 -9.10 -14.48
CA GLU A 204 8.58 -9.93 -14.31
C GLU A 204 7.35 -9.10 -13.95
N VAL A 205 7.50 -8.12 -13.06
CA VAL A 205 6.43 -7.16 -12.73
C VAL A 205 6.01 -6.38 -13.99
N GLU A 206 6.96 -6.02 -14.84
CA GLU A 206 6.69 -5.41 -16.14
C GLU A 206 5.94 -6.36 -17.09
N ARG A 207 6.40 -7.61 -17.26
CA ARG A 207 5.76 -8.60 -18.15
C ARG A 207 4.37 -9.04 -17.69
N SER A 208 4.11 -9.03 -16.39
CA SER A 208 2.79 -9.37 -15.83
C SER A 208 1.77 -8.22 -15.96
N GLY A 209 2.21 -7.03 -16.38
CA GLY A 209 1.33 -5.87 -16.50
C GLY A 209 0.99 -5.21 -15.15
N HIS A 210 1.68 -5.58 -14.07
CA HIS A 210 1.48 -5.00 -12.73
C HIS A 210 2.38 -3.79 -12.44
N MET A 211 3.26 -3.41 -13.38
CA MET A 211 4.16 -2.27 -13.19
C MET A 211 3.39 -0.93 -13.17
N SER A 212 3.24 -0.35 -11.98
CA SER A 212 2.74 1.02 -11.80
C SER A 212 3.90 2.03 -11.75
N ARG A 213 3.55 3.31 -11.85
CA ARG A 213 4.50 4.43 -11.64
C ARG A 213 5.23 4.33 -10.30
N SER A 214 4.48 4.09 -9.22
CA SER A 214 5.04 3.94 -7.87
C SER A 214 5.98 2.75 -7.72
N LEU A 215 5.67 1.62 -8.37
CA LEU A 215 6.57 0.46 -8.38
C LEU A 215 7.82 0.74 -9.21
N ASP A 216 7.71 1.36 -10.37
CA ASP A 216 8.87 1.70 -11.20
C ASP A 216 9.80 2.71 -10.50
N GLU A 217 9.24 3.69 -9.79
CA GLU A 217 10.00 4.59 -8.92
C GLU A 217 10.69 3.83 -7.80
N ALA A 218 9.99 2.91 -7.12
CA ALA A 218 10.58 2.07 -6.09
C ALA A 218 11.72 1.18 -6.62
N PHE A 219 11.54 0.52 -7.76
CA PHE A 219 12.60 -0.24 -8.43
C PHE A 219 13.78 0.66 -8.79
N GLY A 220 13.51 1.87 -9.29
CA GLY A 220 14.54 2.86 -9.58
C GLY A 220 15.36 3.25 -8.35
N ILE A 221 14.70 3.50 -7.22
CA ILE A 221 15.36 3.80 -5.93
C ILE A 221 16.20 2.59 -5.48
N LEU A 222 15.60 1.41 -5.41
CA LEU A 222 16.24 0.18 -4.93
C LEU A 222 17.43 -0.24 -5.81
N SER A 223 17.38 0.03 -7.12
CA SER A 223 18.47 -0.27 -8.06
C SER A 223 19.52 0.84 -8.18
N GLY A 224 19.32 1.99 -7.51
CA GLY A 224 20.20 3.17 -7.66
C GLY A 224 20.14 3.82 -9.06
N ARG A 225 19.00 3.69 -9.75
CA ARG A 225 18.78 4.28 -11.08
C ARG A 225 18.82 5.80 -11.00
N ARG A 226 19.67 6.43 -11.82
CA ARG A 226 19.86 7.89 -11.83
C ARG A 226 18.91 8.64 -12.77
N THR A 227 18.41 7.96 -13.81
CA THR A 227 17.52 8.55 -14.81
C THR A 227 16.09 8.09 -14.59
N PRO A 228 15.11 9.02 -14.59
CA PRO A 228 13.70 8.65 -14.56
C PRO A 228 13.35 7.69 -15.70
N SER A 229 12.44 6.77 -15.41
CA SER A 229 11.95 5.81 -16.39
C SER A 229 11.17 6.52 -17.51
N SER A 230 11.33 6.03 -18.73
CA SER A 230 10.55 6.47 -19.88
C SER A 230 9.23 5.73 -20.05
N ARG A 231 8.95 4.73 -19.18
CA ARG A 231 7.73 3.89 -19.20
C ARG A 231 6.45 4.72 -19.05
N PHE A 232 6.52 5.76 -18.22
CA PHE A 232 5.35 6.56 -17.87
C PHE A 232 5.50 7.98 -18.42
N ARG A 233 4.55 8.40 -19.26
CA ARG A 233 4.50 9.77 -19.79
C ARG A 233 3.24 10.46 -19.26
N LYS A 234 3.38 11.69 -18.77
CA LYS A 234 2.22 12.50 -18.41
C LYS A 234 1.40 12.81 -19.67
N SER A 235 0.10 12.53 -19.63
CA SER A 235 -0.83 13.07 -20.61
C SER A 235 -0.76 14.60 -20.58
N ARG A 236 -0.75 15.23 -21.76
CA ARG A 236 -0.72 16.70 -21.87
C ARG A 236 -2.09 17.34 -21.71
N ASP A 237 -3.15 16.58 -21.99
CA ASP A 237 -4.51 17.10 -22.12
C ASP A 237 -5.42 16.63 -20.98
N LEU A 238 -5.03 15.59 -20.24
CA LEU A 238 -5.81 15.03 -19.14
C LEU A 238 -5.28 15.50 -17.79
N GLU A 239 -6.20 15.88 -16.90
CA GLU A 239 -5.88 16.23 -15.53
C GLU A 239 -5.55 14.96 -14.75
N ALA A 240 -4.29 14.82 -14.34
CA ALA A 240 -3.85 13.66 -13.58
C ALA A 240 -4.44 13.69 -12.17
N VAL A 241 -5.00 12.56 -11.76
CA VAL A 241 -5.43 12.36 -10.38
C VAL A 241 -4.18 12.17 -9.50
N PRO A 242 -4.08 12.84 -8.33
CA PRO A 242 -2.99 12.61 -7.38
C PRO A 242 -2.85 11.14 -7.01
N THR A 243 -1.60 10.66 -6.93
CA THR A 243 -1.33 9.29 -6.50
C THR A 243 -1.83 9.07 -5.07
N GLY A 244 -2.36 7.87 -4.80
CA GLY A 244 -2.92 7.52 -3.48
C GLY A 244 -4.35 8.02 -3.23
N ARG A 245 -4.93 8.91 -4.06
CA ARG A 245 -6.33 9.36 -3.91
C ARG A 245 -7.31 8.19 -3.92
N PHE A 246 -7.13 7.27 -4.86
CA PHE A 246 -8.00 6.12 -5.05
C PHE A 246 -7.26 4.82 -4.79
N GLN A 247 -7.95 3.85 -4.19
CA GLN A 247 -7.56 2.44 -4.27
C GLN A 247 -8.37 1.76 -5.38
N ILE A 248 -7.67 1.07 -6.28
CA ILE A 248 -8.28 0.24 -7.32
C ILE A 248 -8.50 -1.16 -6.74
N MET A 249 -9.75 -1.63 -6.75
CA MET A 249 -10.12 -2.93 -6.21
C MET A 249 -10.89 -3.74 -7.25
N ARG A 250 -10.55 -5.03 -7.36
CA ARG A 250 -11.28 -5.98 -8.18
C ARG A 250 -12.55 -6.43 -7.48
N VAL A 251 -13.67 -6.40 -8.20
CA VAL A 251 -14.95 -6.92 -7.74
C VAL A 251 -15.04 -8.38 -8.14
N ASP A 252 -14.88 -9.29 -7.19
CA ASP A 252 -14.83 -10.72 -7.46
C ASP A 252 -16.23 -11.29 -7.82
N THR A 253 -17.25 -10.85 -7.09
CA THR A 253 -18.66 -11.25 -7.29
C THR A 253 -19.59 -10.05 -7.22
N ASP A 254 -20.76 -10.18 -7.85
CA ASP A 254 -21.85 -9.21 -7.76
C ASP A 254 -22.21 -8.92 -6.30
N GLN A 255 -22.22 -7.64 -5.91
CA GLN A 255 -22.53 -7.22 -4.55
C GLN A 255 -22.89 -5.73 -4.47
N SER A 256 -23.38 -5.26 -3.33
CA SER A 256 -23.63 -3.83 -3.14
C SER A 256 -22.32 -3.09 -2.90
N ILE A 257 -22.25 -1.83 -3.33
CA ILE A 257 -21.09 -0.96 -3.12
C ILE A 257 -20.75 -0.76 -1.65
N ARG A 258 -21.75 -0.76 -0.75
CA ARG A 258 -21.51 -0.63 0.68
C ARG A 258 -20.83 -1.88 1.21
N ASP A 259 -21.44 -3.04 0.97
CA ASP A 259 -20.92 -4.32 1.44
C ASP A 259 -19.50 -4.54 0.89
N PHE A 260 -19.26 -4.24 -0.39
CA PHE A 260 -17.92 -4.35 -0.98
C PHE A 260 -16.86 -3.52 -0.26
N VAL A 261 -17.20 -2.26 0.08
CA VAL A 261 -16.28 -1.36 0.76
C VAL A 261 -16.01 -1.87 2.17
N GLU A 262 -17.06 -2.26 2.90
CA GLU A 262 -16.96 -2.78 4.27
C GLU A 262 -16.23 -4.13 4.34
N ASP A 263 -16.47 -5.03 3.39
CA ASP A 263 -15.79 -6.34 3.26
C ASP A 263 -14.30 -6.20 2.93
N ASN A 264 -13.90 -5.10 2.27
CA ASN A 264 -12.50 -4.74 2.08
C ASN A 264 -11.91 -3.94 3.25
N GLY A 265 -12.65 -3.84 4.36
CA GLY A 265 -12.21 -3.19 5.59
C GLY A 265 -12.21 -1.66 5.55
N LEU A 266 -12.94 -1.06 4.60
CA LEU A 266 -13.06 0.39 4.46
C LEU A 266 -14.39 0.88 5.07
N THR A 267 -14.38 2.10 5.58
CA THR A 267 -15.63 2.76 6.00
C THR A 267 -16.34 3.33 4.78
N PHE A 268 -17.57 2.86 4.51
CA PHE A 268 -18.38 3.38 3.41
C PHE A 268 -18.81 4.84 3.63
N LYS A 269 -18.54 5.68 2.63
CA LYS A 269 -18.99 7.07 2.53
C LYS A 269 -19.59 7.30 1.14
N LYS A 270 -20.83 7.79 1.12
CA LYS A 270 -21.53 8.13 -0.12
C LYS A 270 -20.74 9.15 -0.93
N GLY A 271 -20.62 8.93 -2.24
CA GLY A 271 -19.90 9.82 -3.15
C GLY A 271 -18.41 9.47 -3.34
N ARG A 272 -17.84 8.57 -2.54
CA ARG A 272 -16.42 8.21 -2.63
C ARG A 272 -16.11 7.00 -3.52
N GLY A 273 -17.13 6.27 -3.93
CA GLY A 273 -16.97 5.07 -4.74
C GLY A 273 -17.27 5.30 -6.21
N PHE A 274 -16.48 4.71 -7.10
CA PHE A 274 -16.60 4.84 -8.55
C PHE A 274 -16.63 3.45 -9.18
N TYR A 275 -17.73 3.11 -9.85
CA TYR A 275 -17.88 1.81 -10.50
C TYR A 275 -17.41 1.89 -11.95
N GLN A 276 -16.81 0.81 -12.45
CA GLN A 276 -16.45 0.70 -13.86
C GLN A 276 -17.71 0.77 -14.75
N LEU A 277 -17.65 1.62 -15.78
CA LEU A 277 -18.75 1.83 -16.72
C LEU A 277 -18.74 0.72 -17.79
N THR A 278 -19.45 -0.37 -17.54
CA THR A 278 -19.53 -1.53 -18.44
C THR A 278 -20.86 -1.66 -19.20
N LYS A 279 -21.90 -0.93 -18.76
CA LYS A 279 -23.26 -1.01 -19.30
C LYS A 279 -23.88 0.36 -19.50
N THR A 280 -25.04 0.40 -20.16
CA THR A 280 -25.82 1.63 -20.33
C THR A 280 -26.24 2.21 -18.98
N GLU A 281 -25.95 3.49 -18.77
CA GLU A 281 -26.22 4.19 -17.51
C GLU A 281 -26.76 5.60 -17.77
N THR A 282 -27.50 6.11 -16.80
CA THR A 282 -27.86 7.54 -16.75
C THR A 282 -26.82 8.27 -15.91
N ILE A 283 -26.07 9.15 -16.55
CA ILE A 283 -24.96 9.90 -15.95
C ILE A 283 -25.35 11.38 -15.86
N GLN A 284 -25.39 11.89 -14.63
CA GLN A 284 -25.66 13.29 -14.32
C GLN A 284 -24.40 14.15 -14.48
N GLU A 285 -24.58 15.46 -14.69
CA GLU A 285 -23.50 16.46 -14.79
C GLU A 285 -22.58 16.48 -13.56
N TYR A 286 -23.15 16.36 -12.35
CA TYR A 286 -22.41 16.46 -11.11
C TYR A 286 -21.56 15.22 -10.77
N LYS A 287 -21.72 14.12 -11.51
CA LYS A 287 -20.93 12.90 -11.25
C LYS A 287 -19.54 13.06 -11.84
N GLU A 288 -18.54 12.87 -11.00
CA GLU A 288 -17.16 12.81 -11.44
C GLU A 288 -16.91 11.56 -12.31
N ILE A 289 -16.06 11.76 -13.33
CA ILE A 289 -15.60 10.73 -14.26
C ILE A 289 -14.10 10.57 -14.05
N VAL A 290 -13.67 9.32 -13.87
CA VAL A 290 -12.26 8.97 -13.78
C VAL A 290 -11.95 8.00 -14.91
N LEU A 291 -10.88 8.27 -15.66
CA LEU A 291 -10.32 7.36 -16.65
C LEU A 291 -9.02 6.77 -16.10
N ARG A 292 -8.85 5.46 -16.25
CA ARG A 292 -7.56 4.81 -16.05
C ARG A 292 -6.97 4.47 -17.41
N ASP A 293 -5.72 4.84 -17.63
CA ASP A 293 -4.95 4.35 -18.78
C ASP A 293 -4.57 2.87 -18.56
N ASP A 294 -4.97 1.99 -19.47
CA ASP A 294 -4.84 0.54 -19.31
C ASP A 294 -3.38 0.04 -19.37
N HIS A 295 -2.45 0.86 -19.83
CA HIS A 295 -1.02 0.51 -19.92
C HIS A 295 -0.24 0.95 -18.69
N THR A 296 -0.53 2.16 -18.19
CA THR A 296 0.22 2.80 -17.10
C THR A 296 -0.48 2.71 -15.75
N SER A 297 -1.77 2.40 -15.76
CA SER A 297 -2.68 2.53 -14.60
C SER A 297 -2.79 3.95 -14.03
N ASP A 298 -2.28 4.98 -14.73
CA ASP A 298 -2.46 6.37 -14.33
C ASP A 298 -3.95 6.73 -14.39
N LEU A 299 -4.41 7.46 -13.37
CA LEU A 299 -5.79 7.93 -13.25
C LEU A 299 -5.89 9.39 -13.69
N TYR A 300 -6.96 9.70 -14.39
CA TYR A 300 -7.23 11.01 -14.96
C TYR A 300 -8.68 11.43 -14.69
N SER A 301 -8.90 12.69 -14.36
CA SER A 301 -10.23 13.24 -14.06
C SER A 301 -10.47 14.56 -14.81
N GLY A 302 -11.50 15.31 -14.41
CA GLY A 302 -11.79 16.64 -14.94
C GLY A 302 -12.67 16.65 -16.19
N GLU A 303 -12.88 17.86 -16.74
CA GLU A 303 -13.77 18.07 -17.89
C GLU A 303 -13.34 17.23 -19.11
N LYS A 304 -12.02 17.09 -19.32
CA LYS A 304 -11.52 16.37 -20.49
C LYS A 304 -11.81 14.88 -20.44
N ALA A 305 -11.74 14.26 -19.26
CA ALA A 305 -12.14 12.87 -19.06
C ALA A 305 -13.62 12.65 -19.43
N ARG A 306 -14.48 13.61 -19.08
CA ARG A 306 -15.91 13.61 -19.41
C ARG A 306 -16.16 13.77 -20.90
N GLU A 307 -15.46 14.70 -21.56
CA GLU A 307 -15.53 14.90 -23.01
C GLU A 307 -15.09 13.66 -23.80
N LEU A 308 -14.03 12.97 -23.37
CA LEU A 308 -13.54 11.76 -24.02
C LEU A 308 -14.57 10.62 -24.04
N LEU A 309 -15.49 10.60 -23.08
CA LEU A 309 -16.61 9.66 -23.06
C LEU A 309 -17.85 10.15 -23.84
N GLY A 310 -17.75 11.30 -24.51
CA GLY A 310 -18.87 11.92 -25.22
C GLY A 310 -20.00 12.38 -24.29
N LEU A 311 -19.69 12.64 -23.01
CA LEU A 311 -20.68 13.07 -22.02
C LEU A 311 -20.85 14.60 -22.08
N PRO A 312 -22.10 15.11 -22.02
CA PRO A 312 -22.34 16.56 -22.02
C PRO A 312 -21.83 17.19 -20.72
N ARG A 313 -21.42 18.46 -20.82
CA ARG A 313 -20.99 19.25 -19.66
C ARG A 313 -22.13 19.57 -18.70
N SER A 314 -23.37 19.68 -19.21
CA SER A 314 -24.56 19.92 -18.39
C SER A 314 -25.69 18.93 -18.66
N GLY A 315 -26.58 18.79 -17.68
CA GLY A 315 -27.74 17.91 -17.73
C GLY A 315 -27.43 16.44 -17.45
N SER A 316 -28.33 15.55 -17.89
CA SER A 316 -28.19 14.11 -17.72
C SER A 316 -28.31 13.42 -19.07
N ILE A 317 -27.46 12.43 -19.32
CA ILE A 317 -27.53 11.61 -20.53
C ILE A 317 -27.67 10.15 -20.14
N ARG A 318 -28.51 9.42 -20.87
CA ARG A 318 -28.53 7.96 -20.84
C ARG A 318 -27.68 7.46 -22.00
N THR A 319 -26.53 6.89 -21.72
CA THR A 319 -25.59 6.48 -22.77
C THR A 319 -24.99 5.11 -22.49
N ARG A 320 -24.59 4.41 -23.57
CA ARG A 320 -23.71 3.24 -23.50
C ARG A 320 -22.26 3.73 -23.48
N PRO A 321 -21.37 3.12 -22.69
CA PRO A 321 -19.95 3.48 -22.71
C PRO A 321 -19.37 3.43 -24.14
N VAL A 322 -18.89 4.57 -24.62
CA VAL A 322 -17.92 4.66 -25.71
C VAL A 322 -16.62 5.08 -25.05
N VAL A 323 -15.94 4.12 -24.42
CA VAL A 323 -14.65 4.39 -23.77
C VAL A 323 -13.58 4.33 -24.85
N PRO A 324 -12.70 5.35 -24.98
CA PRO A 324 -11.59 5.30 -25.91
C PRO A 324 -10.72 4.06 -25.70
N HIS A 325 -10.17 3.50 -26.78
CA HIS A 325 -9.26 2.37 -26.70
C HIS A 325 -8.06 2.69 -25.79
N GLY A 326 -7.69 1.76 -24.92
CA GLY A 326 -6.60 1.91 -23.96
C GLY A 326 -6.99 2.65 -22.68
N TYR A 327 -8.28 2.89 -22.47
CA TYR A 327 -8.79 3.42 -21.21
C TYR A 327 -9.90 2.54 -20.62
N THR A 328 -9.92 2.50 -19.30
CA THR A 328 -11.05 2.04 -18.49
C THR A 328 -11.72 3.24 -17.83
N ALA A 329 -13.06 3.33 -17.94
CA ALA A 329 -13.82 4.45 -17.39
C ALA A 329 -14.55 4.07 -16.10
N PHE A 330 -14.54 4.98 -15.13
CA PHE A 330 -15.21 4.86 -13.85
C PHE A 330 -16.12 6.06 -13.62
N VAL A 331 -17.29 5.82 -13.04
CA VAL A 331 -18.30 6.84 -12.76
C VAL A 331 -18.60 6.87 -11.27
N GLN A 332 -18.59 8.07 -10.70
CA GLN A 332 -18.94 8.28 -9.30
C GLN A 332 -20.34 7.74 -8.98
N SER A 333 -20.44 7.01 -7.87
CA SER A 333 -21.69 6.56 -7.28
C SER A 333 -22.09 7.45 -6.11
N THR A 334 -23.31 7.98 -6.18
CA THR A 334 -23.99 8.63 -5.06
C THR A 334 -25.05 7.72 -4.41
N SER A 335 -25.08 6.44 -4.79
CA SER A 335 -26.01 5.44 -4.23
C SER A 335 -25.35 4.63 -3.13
N TYR A 336 -26.10 4.33 -2.08
CA TYR A 336 -25.72 3.41 -1.01
C TYR A 336 -25.74 1.94 -1.45
N ASN A 337 -26.61 1.60 -2.40
CA ASN A 337 -26.89 0.21 -2.80
C ASN A 337 -26.59 -0.01 -4.28
N ARG A 338 -25.62 0.73 -4.84
CA ARG A 338 -25.18 0.52 -6.22
C ARG A 338 -24.69 -0.92 -6.35
N LYS A 339 -25.26 -1.70 -7.26
CA LYS A 339 -24.77 -3.04 -7.55
C LYS A 339 -23.46 -2.93 -8.33
N LEU A 340 -22.37 -3.40 -7.72
CA LEU A 340 -21.10 -3.67 -8.40
C LEU A 340 -21.19 -5.03 -9.09
N ILE A 341 -20.53 -5.16 -10.23
CA ILE A 341 -20.62 -6.35 -11.09
C ILE A 341 -19.33 -7.17 -10.95
N GLY A 342 -19.46 -8.47 -10.76
CA GLY A 342 -18.31 -9.38 -10.70
C GLY A 342 -17.47 -9.31 -11.98
N GLY A 343 -16.15 -9.40 -11.82
CA GLY A 343 -15.18 -9.27 -12.91
C GLY A 343 -14.89 -7.83 -13.35
N THR A 344 -15.51 -6.84 -12.71
CA THR A 344 -15.20 -5.41 -12.94
C THR A 344 -14.26 -4.87 -11.86
N GLU A 345 -13.85 -3.62 -12.04
CA GLU A 345 -13.07 -2.87 -11.06
C GLU A 345 -13.89 -1.75 -10.41
N PHE A 346 -13.41 -1.33 -9.25
CA PHE A 346 -14.01 -0.29 -8.44
C PHE A 346 -12.92 0.60 -7.87
N LEU A 347 -13.09 1.92 -7.99
CA LEU A 347 -12.23 2.88 -7.31
C LEU A 347 -12.92 3.33 -6.02
N TYR A 348 -12.15 3.43 -4.95
CA TYR A 348 -12.62 4.05 -3.72
C TYR A 348 -11.66 5.13 -3.24
N GLU A 349 -12.20 6.32 -3.00
CA GLU A 349 -11.48 7.44 -2.43
C GLU A 349 -11.31 7.24 -0.93
N VAL A 350 -10.13 6.79 -0.52
CA VAL A 350 -9.82 6.56 0.90
C VAL A 350 -9.72 7.91 1.60
N ASP A 351 -10.12 7.96 2.87
CA ASP A 351 -10.13 9.22 3.60
C ASP A 351 -8.74 9.64 4.06
N LEU A 352 -8.16 10.61 3.33
CA LEU A 352 -6.85 11.18 3.64
C LEU A 352 -6.91 12.23 4.76
N SER A 353 -8.10 12.65 5.21
CA SER A 353 -8.25 13.52 6.38
C SER A 353 -8.45 12.67 7.64
N ARG A 354 -7.35 12.30 8.29
CA ARG A 354 -7.33 12.00 9.72
C ARG A 354 -6.37 12.97 10.37
#